data_AF-A0A534BGB9-F1
#
_entry.id   AF-A0A534BGB9-F1
#
_cell.length_a   1.000
_cell.length_b   1.000
_cell.length_c   1.000
_cell.angle_alpha   90.00
_cell.angle_beta   90.00
_cell.angle_gamma   90.00
#
_symmetry.space_group_name_H-M   'P 1'
#
loop_
_entity.id
_entity.type
_entity.pdbx_description
1 polymer ?
#
loop_
_entity_poly.entity_id
_entity_poly.type
_entity_poly.pdbx_seq_one_letter_code
_entity_poly.pdbx_strand_id
1 'polypeptide(L)'
;MAAAATRLPVILLWHMHQPQYRDALTGQYELPWTYLHAVKDYTDMAAHLEANSAARAVVNFTPLLIEQLDEIARRIAEHLEAGAPLPDPMLALLGPDPVPMEPAQRLELLRGCLRAQRKQMIERFGPYLELATIAETLGTPERIPYASDQFIHDLAVWYHLAWLGETVRRTDPL
;
A
#
# COMPACT_ATOMS: atom_id res chain seq x y z
N MET A 1 25.63 -13.16 -46.05
CA MET A 1 25.38 -12.36 -44.83
C MET A 1 23.89 -12.19 -44.69
N ALA A 2 23.29 -12.65 -43.59
CA ALA A 2 21.86 -12.43 -43.36
C ALA A 2 21.61 -10.93 -43.14
N ALA A 3 20.62 -10.37 -43.84
CA ALA A 3 20.21 -8.98 -43.63
C ALA A 3 19.80 -8.81 -42.16
N ALA A 4 20.42 -7.85 -41.48
CA ALA A 4 20.08 -7.54 -40.10
C ALA A 4 18.59 -7.15 -40.05
N ALA A 5 17.80 -7.87 -39.26
CA ALA A 5 16.39 -7.58 -39.08
C ALA A 5 16.22 -6.12 -38.64
N THR A 6 15.39 -5.37 -39.36
CA THR A 6 15.08 -3.97 -39.05
C THR A 6 14.41 -3.92 -37.68
N ARG A 7 15.10 -3.31 -36.71
CA ARG A 7 14.57 -3.13 -35.36
C ARG A 7 13.65 -1.91 -35.33
N LEU A 8 12.49 -2.06 -34.69
CA LEU A 8 11.61 -0.92 -34.39
C LEU A 8 12.13 -0.21 -33.14
N PRO A 9 12.33 1.12 -33.15
CA PRO A 9 12.62 1.87 -31.93
C PRO A 9 11.38 1.85 -31.02
N VAL A 10 11.57 1.43 -29.77
CA VAL A 10 10.52 1.39 -28.74
C VAL A 10 10.98 2.21 -27.55
N ILE A 11 10.08 3.04 -27.01
CA ILE A 11 10.28 3.77 -25.75
C ILE A 11 9.20 3.29 -24.78
N LEU A 12 9.64 2.82 -23.60
CA LEU A 12 8.76 2.58 -22.47
C LEU A 12 8.73 3.86 -21.63
N LEU A 13 7.55 4.46 -21.48
CA LEU A 13 7.34 5.64 -20.63
C LEU A 13 6.38 5.28 -19.49
N TRP A 14 6.84 5.48 -18.27
CA TRP A 14 6.05 5.30 -17.06
C TRP A 14 5.77 6.65 -16.43
N HIS A 15 4.49 7.02 -16.38
CA HIS A 15 4.02 8.24 -15.76
C HIS A 15 3.41 7.91 -14.39
N MET A 16 4.10 8.31 -13.34
CA MET A 16 3.72 8.08 -11.95
C MET A 16 2.97 9.28 -11.40
N HIS A 17 1.72 9.04 -11.04
CA HIS A 17 0.83 10.06 -10.50
C HIS A 17 -0.02 9.50 -9.38
N GLN A 18 -0.16 10.30 -8.32
CA GLN A 18 -1.21 10.19 -7.32
C GLN A 18 -1.81 11.59 -7.12
N PRO A 19 -3.13 11.72 -6.91
CA PRO A 19 -3.73 12.98 -6.51
C PRO A 19 -3.28 13.37 -5.09
N GLN A 20 -3.68 14.56 -4.65
CA GLN A 20 -3.45 15.00 -3.28
C GLN A 20 -4.33 14.17 -2.33
N TYR A 21 -3.72 13.34 -1.49
CA TYR A 21 -4.42 12.59 -0.44
C TYR A 21 -4.24 13.18 0.94
N ARG A 22 -3.22 14.02 1.13
CA ARG A 22 -3.01 14.74 2.39
C ARG A 22 -3.99 15.91 2.48
N ASP A 23 -4.88 15.84 3.46
CA ASP A 23 -5.80 16.92 3.80
C ASP A 23 -5.03 18.14 4.30
N ALA A 24 -5.36 19.31 3.75
CA ALA A 24 -4.62 20.54 3.99
C ALA A 24 -4.88 21.14 5.39
N LEU A 25 -6.00 20.78 6.03
CA LEU A 25 -6.39 21.32 7.34
C LEU A 25 -5.79 20.50 8.48
N THR A 26 -5.85 19.18 8.37
CA THR A 26 -5.44 18.22 9.39
C THR A 26 -4.02 17.69 9.17
N GLY A 27 -3.51 17.77 7.94
CA GLY A 27 -2.22 17.19 7.55
C GLY A 27 -2.21 15.65 7.53
N GLN A 28 -3.35 15.00 7.70
CA GLN A 28 -3.51 13.54 7.63
C GLN A 28 -3.78 13.09 6.20
N TYR A 29 -3.38 11.86 5.88
CA TYR A 29 -3.70 11.24 4.60
C TYR A 29 -5.05 10.54 4.70
N GLU A 30 -5.97 10.90 3.81
CA GLU A 30 -7.31 10.31 3.78
C GLU A 30 -7.32 8.92 3.15
N LEU A 31 -6.35 8.65 2.27
CA LEU A 31 -6.22 7.38 1.57
C LEU A 31 -4.76 6.92 1.52
N PRO A 32 -4.50 5.61 1.72
CA PRO A 32 -3.15 5.07 1.85
C PRO A 32 -2.42 4.87 0.50
N TRP A 33 -2.99 5.34 -0.61
CA TRP A 33 -2.56 4.94 -1.94
C TRP A 33 -1.12 5.33 -2.28
N THR A 34 -0.65 6.50 -1.83
CA THR A 34 0.71 6.94 -2.14
C THR A 34 1.76 5.95 -1.64
N TYR A 35 1.69 5.53 -0.38
CA TYR A 35 2.69 4.59 0.15
C TYR A 35 2.41 3.15 -0.31
N LEU A 36 1.14 2.74 -0.47
CA LEU A 36 0.82 1.39 -0.95
C LEU A 36 1.34 1.13 -2.35
N HIS A 37 1.21 2.11 -3.26
CA HIS A 37 1.81 2.02 -4.58
C HIS A 37 3.35 2.11 -4.52
N ALA A 38 3.92 2.82 -3.54
CA ALA A 38 5.36 2.87 -3.35
C ALA A 38 5.95 1.50 -2.96
N VAL A 39 5.35 0.82 -1.97
CA VAL A 39 5.82 -0.50 -1.50
C VAL A 39 5.45 -1.66 -2.43
N LYS A 40 4.73 -1.35 -3.53
CA LYS A 40 4.31 -2.30 -4.56
C LYS A 40 4.89 -1.95 -5.93
N ASP A 41 4.15 -1.12 -6.65
CA ASP A 41 4.35 -0.91 -8.08
C ASP A 41 5.64 -0.13 -8.35
N TYR A 42 5.91 0.94 -7.60
CA TYR A 42 7.08 1.79 -7.87
C TYR A 42 8.39 1.05 -7.57
N THR A 43 8.43 0.30 -6.47
CA THR A 43 9.59 -0.51 -6.09
C THR A 43 9.80 -1.69 -7.03
N ASP A 44 8.75 -2.41 -7.44
CA ASP A 44 8.87 -3.50 -8.43
C ASP A 44 9.33 -2.98 -9.81
N MET A 45 8.88 -1.79 -10.21
CA MET A 45 9.31 -1.17 -11.47
C MET A 45 10.79 -0.80 -11.46
N ALA A 46 11.29 -0.26 -10.34
CA ALA A 46 12.73 -0.03 -10.15
C ALA A 46 13.52 -1.35 -10.19
N ALA A 47 13.07 -2.38 -9.47
CA ALA A 47 13.73 -3.67 -9.42
C ALA A 47 13.86 -4.33 -10.81
N HIS A 48 12.86 -4.20 -11.68
CA HIS A 48 12.93 -4.70 -13.05
C HIS A 48 14.01 -4.01 -13.89
N LEU A 49 14.23 -2.71 -13.69
CA LEU A 49 15.29 -1.98 -14.38
C LEU A 49 16.68 -2.36 -13.82
N GLU A 50 16.80 -2.53 -12.51
CA GLU A 50 18.05 -2.95 -11.85
C GLU A 50 18.46 -4.37 -12.25
N ALA A 51 17.51 -5.28 -12.37
CA ALA A 51 17.75 -6.67 -12.77
C ALA A 51 18.21 -6.82 -14.23
N ASN A 52 18.08 -5.79 -15.07
CA ASN A 52 18.51 -5.80 -16.47
C ASN A 52 19.22 -4.50 -16.86
N SER A 53 20.55 -4.52 -16.83
CA SER A 53 21.40 -3.37 -17.18
C SER A 53 21.22 -2.85 -18.62
N ALA A 54 20.62 -3.64 -19.52
CA ALA A 54 20.28 -3.23 -20.88
C ALA A 54 18.89 -2.59 -21.00
N ALA A 55 18.04 -2.69 -19.97
CA ALA A 55 16.71 -2.09 -19.97
C ALA A 55 16.80 -0.56 -20.05
N ARG A 56 15.87 0.04 -20.79
CA ARG A 56 15.76 1.50 -20.95
C ARG A 56 14.28 1.88 -20.81
N ALA A 57 13.99 2.80 -19.92
CA ALA A 57 12.66 3.37 -19.73
C ALA A 57 12.79 4.84 -19.33
N VAL A 58 11.77 5.64 -19.65
CA VAL A 58 11.60 6.99 -19.13
C VAL A 58 10.63 6.91 -17.97
N VAL A 59 11.06 7.34 -16.79
CA VAL A 59 10.19 7.41 -15.61
C VAL A 59 9.93 8.87 -15.30
N ASN A 60 8.67 9.26 -15.34
CA ASN A 60 8.22 10.59 -14.98
C ASN A 60 7.40 10.52 -13.70
N PHE A 61 7.76 11.32 -12.70
CA PHE A 61 6.98 11.51 -11.48
C PHE A 61 6.35 12.90 -11.49
N THR A 62 5.07 12.99 -11.16
CA THR A 62 4.45 14.30 -10.89
C THR A 62 5.07 14.94 -9.63
N PRO A 63 5.29 16.27 -9.59
CA PRO A 63 5.88 16.93 -8.42
C PRO A 63 5.12 16.61 -7.12
N LEU A 64 3.79 16.63 -7.19
CA LEU A 64 2.91 16.31 -6.07
C LEU A 64 3.12 14.91 -5.50
N LEU A 65 3.42 13.93 -6.36
CA LEU A 65 3.72 12.57 -5.90
C LEU A 65 5.04 12.54 -5.13
N ILE A 66 6.08 13.23 -5.64
CA ILE A 66 7.38 13.29 -4.96
C ILE A 66 7.23 13.95 -3.59
N GLU A 67 6.54 15.07 -3.50
CA GLU A 67 6.29 15.77 -2.24
C GLU A 67 5.57 14.89 -1.20
N GLN A 68 4.54 14.15 -1.64
CA GLN A 68 3.83 13.25 -0.74
C GLN A 68 4.66 12.04 -0.31
N LEU A 69 5.50 11.49 -1.19
CA LEU A 69 6.41 10.39 -0.85
C LEU A 69 7.46 10.82 0.17
N ASP A 70 8.07 11.99 -0.04
CA ASP A 70 9.08 12.57 0.87
C ASP A 70 8.49 12.83 2.26
N GLU A 71 7.30 13.43 2.33
CA GLU A 71 6.60 13.68 3.58
C GLU A 71 6.24 12.38 4.33
N ILE A 72 5.71 11.38 3.63
CA ILE A 72 5.39 10.08 4.25
C ILE A 72 6.67 9.42 4.77
N ALA A 73 7.74 9.39 3.97
CA ALA A 73 9.01 8.79 4.37
C ALA A 73 9.60 9.47 5.62
N ARG A 74 9.59 10.80 5.66
CA ARG A 74 10.01 11.59 6.82
C ARG A 74 9.20 11.24 8.08
N ARG A 75 7.86 11.20 7.98
CA ARG A 75 6.99 10.90 9.12
C ARG A 75 7.11 9.45 9.60
N ILE A 76 7.36 8.50 8.70
CA ILE A 76 7.67 7.11 9.08
C ILE A 76 9.00 7.08 9.86
N ALA A 77 10.03 7.77 9.39
CA ALA A 77 11.32 7.83 10.11
C ALA A 77 11.15 8.42 11.52
N GLU A 78 10.42 9.54 11.64
CA GLU A 78 10.11 10.16 12.94
C GLU A 78 9.31 9.24 13.87
N HIS A 79 8.39 8.44 13.31
CA HIS A 79 7.68 7.42 14.08
C HIS A 79 8.63 6.34 14.60
N LEU A 80 9.50 5.81 13.74
CA LEU A 80 10.44 4.75 14.11
C LEU A 80 11.49 5.22 15.12
N GLU A 81 11.90 6.49 15.07
CA GLU A 81 12.90 7.06 15.97
C GLU A 81 12.31 7.49 17.32
N ALA A 82 11.14 8.14 17.31
CA ALA A 82 10.61 8.86 18.47
C ALA A 82 9.15 8.55 18.82
N GLY A 83 8.50 7.64 18.08
CA GLY A 83 7.08 7.31 18.28
C GLY A 83 6.14 8.43 17.85
N ALA A 84 6.57 9.32 16.94
CA ALA A 84 5.69 10.35 16.39
C ALA A 84 4.47 9.75 15.67
N PRO A 85 3.29 10.39 15.66
CA PRO A 85 2.10 9.83 15.03
C PRO A 85 2.27 9.59 13.52
N LEU A 86 1.85 8.42 13.06
CA LEU A 86 1.86 8.07 11.64
C LEU A 86 0.87 8.94 10.83
N PRO A 87 1.16 9.17 9.54
CA PRO A 87 0.40 10.10 8.69
C PRO A 87 -0.94 9.62 8.17
N ASP A 88 -1.18 8.32 8.25
CA ASP A 88 -2.29 7.66 7.59
C ASP A 88 -2.92 6.67 8.60
N PRO A 89 -4.26 6.69 8.80
CA PRO A 89 -4.93 5.83 9.76
C PRO A 89 -4.76 4.32 9.48
N MET A 90 -4.63 3.92 8.21
CA MET A 90 -4.39 2.52 7.85
C MET A 90 -2.96 2.12 8.19
N LEU A 91 -1.98 2.98 7.90
CA LEU A 91 -0.59 2.75 8.28
C LEU A 91 -0.42 2.73 9.80
N ALA A 92 -1.17 3.58 10.52
CA ALA A 92 -1.15 3.65 11.98
C ALA A 92 -1.57 2.34 12.66
N LEU A 93 -2.37 1.48 12.00
CA LEU A 93 -2.72 0.15 12.50
C LEU A 93 -1.52 -0.81 12.61
N LEU A 94 -0.39 -0.50 11.95
CA LEU A 94 0.86 -1.25 12.12
C LEU A 94 1.69 -0.75 13.32
N GLY A 95 1.31 0.40 13.89
CA GLY A 95 1.98 1.00 15.05
C GLY A 95 1.46 0.45 16.38
N PRO A 96 2.03 0.94 17.50
CA PRO A 96 1.66 0.52 18.85
C PRO A 96 0.37 1.20 19.36
N ASP A 97 -0.18 2.15 18.61
CA ASP A 97 -1.35 2.94 19.02
C ASP A 97 -2.61 2.06 19.05
N PRO A 98 -3.53 2.29 20.02
CA PRO A 98 -4.74 1.50 20.13
C PRO A 98 -5.67 1.75 18.93
N VAL A 99 -6.38 0.70 18.50
CA VAL A 99 -7.46 0.84 17.52
C VAL A 99 -8.54 1.78 18.09
N PRO A 100 -9.10 2.71 17.29
CA PRO A 100 -10.13 3.60 17.78
C PRO A 100 -11.32 2.88 18.41
N MET A 101 -11.89 3.47 19.47
CA MET A 101 -13.06 2.90 20.15
C MET A 101 -14.39 3.22 19.45
N GLU A 102 -14.45 4.31 18.69
CA GLU A 102 -15.66 4.75 18.00
C GLU A 102 -16.01 3.77 16.86
N PRO A 103 -17.16 3.05 16.94
CA PRO A 103 -17.67 2.18 15.87
C PRO A 103 -17.50 2.69 14.43
N ALA A 104 -17.77 3.96 14.15
CA ALA A 104 -17.66 4.54 12.81
C ALA A 104 -16.22 4.52 12.28
N GLN A 105 -15.25 4.85 13.13
CA GLN A 105 -13.82 4.83 12.76
C GLN A 105 -13.32 3.40 12.60
N ARG A 106 -13.74 2.48 13.48
CA ARG A 106 -13.43 1.03 13.36
C ARG A 106 -13.96 0.47 12.05
N LEU A 107 -15.19 0.86 11.69
CA LEU A 107 -15.85 0.41 10.47
C LEU A 107 -15.13 0.93 9.23
N GLU A 108 -14.65 2.16 9.25
CA GLU A 108 -13.85 2.75 8.18
C GLU A 108 -12.54 1.99 7.97
N LEU A 109 -11.79 1.73 9.05
CA LEU A 109 -10.53 0.99 9.03
C LEU A 109 -10.71 -0.45 8.51
N LEU A 110 -11.71 -1.16 9.03
CA LEU A 110 -12.04 -2.52 8.60
C LEU A 110 -12.41 -2.54 7.11
N ARG A 111 -13.26 -1.61 6.65
CA ARG A 111 -13.63 -1.51 5.23
C ARG A 111 -12.44 -1.10 4.37
N GLY A 112 -11.55 -0.27 4.88
CA GLY A 112 -10.29 0.11 4.23
C GLY A 112 -9.44 -1.12 3.91
N CYS A 113 -9.31 -2.04 4.86
CA CYS A 113 -8.58 -3.29 4.67
C CYS A 113 -9.21 -4.23 3.63
N LEU A 114 -10.46 -4.00 3.23
CA LEU A 114 -11.15 -4.78 2.19
C LEU A 114 -11.06 -4.14 0.79
N ARG A 115 -10.43 -2.96 0.65
CA ARG A 115 -10.26 -2.28 -0.63
C ARG A 115 -9.16 -2.88 -1.52
N ALA A 116 -8.45 -3.90 -1.04
CA ALA A 116 -7.49 -4.64 -1.87
C ALA A 116 -8.19 -5.44 -2.97
N GLN A 117 -7.51 -5.68 -4.10
CA GLN A 117 -8.10 -6.41 -5.22
C GLN A 117 -8.43 -7.85 -4.79
N ARG A 118 -9.73 -8.20 -4.85
CA ARG A 118 -10.23 -9.48 -4.32
C ARG A 118 -9.49 -10.73 -4.83
N LYS A 119 -9.37 -10.93 -6.13
CA LYS A 119 -8.74 -12.11 -6.74
C LYS A 119 -7.22 -12.12 -6.63
N GLN A 120 -6.58 -10.97 -6.86
CA GLN A 120 -5.12 -10.89 -7.00
C GLN A 120 -4.40 -10.70 -5.67
N MET A 121 -5.10 -10.15 -4.67
CA MET A 121 -4.51 -9.76 -3.39
C MET A 121 -5.16 -10.48 -2.21
N ILE A 122 -6.49 -10.64 -2.19
CA ILE A 122 -7.17 -11.29 -1.05
C ILE A 122 -7.19 -12.81 -1.21
N GLU A 123 -7.86 -13.33 -2.24
CA GLU A 123 -8.05 -14.77 -2.49
C GLU A 123 -6.74 -15.52 -2.72
N ARG A 124 -5.69 -14.80 -3.12
CA ARG A 124 -4.35 -15.37 -3.29
C ARG A 124 -3.76 -15.88 -1.97
N PHE A 125 -4.12 -15.29 -0.83
CA PHE A 125 -3.58 -15.67 0.48
C PHE A 125 -4.71 -16.21 1.35
N GLY A 126 -4.66 -17.52 1.64
CA GLY A 126 -5.67 -18.21 2.44
C GLY A 126 -6.00 -17.50 3.76
N PRO A 127 -5.00 -17.13 4.60
CA PRO A 127 -5.27 -16.43 5.85
C PRO A 127 -5.90 -15.05 5.66
N TYR A 128 -5.50 -14.30 4.63
CA TYR A 128 -6.12 -13.01 4.35
C TYR A 128 -7.57 -13.17 3.86
N LEU A 129 -7.85 -14.17 3.03
CA LEU A 129 -9.20 -14.50 2.59
C LEU A 129 -10.10 -14.84 3.79
N GLU A 130 -9.62 -15.65 4.73
CA GLU A 130 -10.36 -16.01 5.95
C GLU A 130 -10.72 -14.76 6.77
N LEU A 131 -9.72 -13.90 7.05
CA LEU A 131 -9.94 -12.65 7.78
C LEU A 131 -10.89 -11.70 7.03
N ALA A 132 -10.73 -11.59 5.71
CA ALA A 132 -11.58 -10.74 4.87
C ALA A 132 -13.04 -11.21 4.89
N THR A 133 -13.30 -12.51 4.83
CA THR A 133 -14.67 -13.07 4.91
C THR A 133 -15.32 -12.84 6.28
N ILE A 134 -14.55 -12.90 7.36
CA ILE A 134 -15.04 -12.51 8.70
C ILE A 134 -15.34 -11.01 8.72
N ALA A 135 -14.44 -10.19 8.20
CA ALA A 135 -14.58 -8.74 8.17
C ALA A 135 -15.81 -8.30 7.35
N GLU A 136 -16.09 -8.93 6.20
CA GLU A 136 -17.31 -8.70 5.40
C GLU A 136 -18.59 -8.90 6.24
N THR A 137 -18.58 -9.85 7.16
CA THR A 137 -19.72 -10.11 8.06
C THR A 137 -19.83 -9.05 9.17
N LEU A 138 -18.70 -8.56 9.68
CA LEU A 138 -18.60 -7.57 10.75
C LEU A 138 -18.71 -6.12 10.26
N GLY A 139 -18.63 -5.88 8.95
CA GLY A 139 -18.59 -4.56 8.30
C GLY A 139 -19.90 -3.76 8.31
N THR A 140 -20.69 -3.85 9.40
CA THR A 140 -21.87 -3.02 9.66
C THR A 140 -21.77 -2.30 11.01
N PRO A 141 -22.43 -1.15 11.19
CA PRO A 141 -22.39 -0.41 12.47
C PRO A 141 -22.81 -1.24 13.69
N GLU A 142 -23.72 -2.20 13.51
CA GLU A 142 -24.26 -3.05 14.58
C GLU A 142 -23.30 -4.18 14.95
N ARG A 143 -22.43 -4.59 14.02
CA ARG A 143 -21.58 -5.77 14.16
C ARG A 143 -20.10 -5.44 14.40
N ILE A 144 -19.64 -4.26 14.00
CA ILE A 144 -18.27 -3.82 14.23
C ILE A 144 -17.83 -3.85 15.71
N PRO A 145 -18.70 -3.66 16.73
CA PRO A 145 -18.28 -3.79 18.13
C PRO A 145 -17.83 -5.20 18.53
N TYR A 146 -18.17 -6.23 17.74
CA TYR A 146 -17.71 -7.61 17.97
C TYR A 146 -16.33 -7.89 17.36
N ALA A 147 -15.80 -7.00 16.51
CA ALA A 147 -14.43 -7.10 16.04
C ALA A 147 -13.49 -6.73 17.18
N SER A 148 -12.62 -7.65 17.59
CA SER A 148 -11.55 -7.35 18.56
C SER A 148 -10.49 -6.45 17.93
N ASP A 149 -9.72 -5.73 18.76
CA ASP A 149 -8.61 -4.91 18.26
C ASP A 149 -7.55 -5.76 17.56
N GLN A 150 -7.23 -6.93 18.13
CA GLN A 150 -6.32 -7.89 17.52
C GLN A 150 -6.78 -8.31 16.12
N PHE A 151 -8.08 -8.56 15.93
CA PHE A 151 -8.62 -8.91 14.61
C PHE A 151 -8.40 -7.79 13.59
N ILE A 152 -8.58 -6.53 13.99
CA ILE A 152 -8.37 -5.37 13.11
C ILE A 152 -6.88 -5.22 12.78
N HIS A 153 -5.99 -5.42 13.75
CA HIS A 153 -4.54 -5.44 13.50
C HIS A 153 -4.13 -6.58 12.56
N ASP A 154 -4.62 -7.81 12.76
CA ASP A 154 -4.30 -8.96 11.91
C ASP A 154 -4.76 -8.73 10.47
N LEU A 155 -5.97 -8.17 10.31
CA LEU A 155 -6.52 -7.81 9.02
C LEU A 155 -5.68 -6.71 8.35
N ALA A 156 -5.22 -5.71 9.10
CA ALA A 156 -4.35 -4.65 8.61
C ALA A 156 -2.97 -5.19 8.20
N VAL A 157 -2.36 -6.06 9.00
CA VAL A 157 -1.09 -6.71 8.64
C VAL A 157 -1.23 -7.45 7.31
N TRP A 158 -2.29 -8.27 7.15
CA TRP A 158 -2.52 -8.97 5.90
C TRP A 158 -2.80 -8.04 4.72
N TYR A 159 -3.53 -6.94 4.93
CA TYR A 159 -3.73 -5.91 3.91
C TYR A 159 -2.39 -5.37 3.41
N HIS A 160 -1.47 -4.99 4.31
CA HIS A 160 -0.16 -4.46 3.94
C HIS A 160 0.74 -5.53 3.31
N LEU A 161 0.77 -6.74 3.87
CA LEU A 161 1.49 -7.87 3.28
C LEU A 161 0.99 -8.18 1.89
N ALA A 162 -0.32 -8.12 1.62
CA ALA A 162 -0.91 -8.32 0.30
C ALA A 162 -0.50 -7.22 -0.70
N TRP A 163 -0.30 -5.99 -0.22
CA TRP A 163 0.20 -4.88 -1.03
C TRP A 163 1.70 -4.95 -1.34
N LEU A 164 2.53 -5.61 -0.53
CA LEU A 164 3.98 -5.69 -0.82
C LEU A 164 4.28 -6.24 -2.22
N GLY A 165 5.25 -5.60 -2.90
CA GLY A 165 5.71 -5.94 -4.24
C GLY A 165 6.20 -7.38 -4.39
N GLU A 166 6.07 -7.92 -5.60
CA GLU A 166 6.46 -9.30 -5.92
C GLU A 166 7.97 -9.51 -5.81
N THR A 167 8.77 -8.46 -6.04
CA THR A 167 10.23 -8.57 -5.96
C THR A 167 10.66 -8.94 -4.54
N VAL A 168 10.09 -8.28 -3.53
CA VAL A 168 10.40 -8.54 -2.12
C VAL A 168 9.97 -9.95 -1.72
N ARG A 169 8.77 -10.39 -2.14
CA ARG A 169 8.24 -11.73 -1.83
C ARG A 169 9.06 -12.88 -2.40
N ARG A 170 9.78 -12.66 -3.49
CA ARG A 170 10.67 -13.68 -4.07
C ARG A 170 11.89 -13.93 -3.20
N THR A 171 12.32 -12.92 -2.43
CA THR A 171 13.44 -13.04 -1.50
C THR A 171 12.99 -13.36 -0.08
N ASP A 172 11.77 -12.96 0.28
CA ASP A 172 11.17 -13.16 1.61
C ASP A 172 9.71 -13.69 1.46
N PRO A 173 9.53 -15.01 1.33
CA PRO A 173 8.21 -15.61 1.11
C PRO A 173 7.34 -15.61 2.37
N LEU A 174 6.03 -15.39 2.19
CA LEU A 174 5.01 -15.43 3.26
C LEU A 174 4.66 -16.85 3.72
#